data_AF-A0A9P5UTS1-F1
#
_entry.id   AF-A0A9P5UTS1-F1
#
_cell.length_a   1.000
_cell.length_b   1.000
_cell.length_c   1.000
_cell.angle_alpha   90.00
_cell.angle_beta   90.00
_cell.angle_gamma   90.00
#
_symmetry.space_group_name_H-M   'P 1'
#
loop_
_entity.id
_entity.type
_entity.pdbx_description
1 polymer ?
#
loop_
_entity_poly.entity_id
_entity_poly.type
_entity_poly.pdbx_seq_one_letter_code
_entity_poly.pdbx_strand_id
1 'polypeptide(L)'
;MSDQPLEQLDPQVSEGENPDSTIRIRKRDMLHGFLGVPKATSKEIQHKASDQSLDTFVSDTIKDSVEIAEIVALGPVLQKELYRKLRSSLVKDFDEARILDFSLLQGLVELVLTTFYDFLVSDDLIKIPSILRTRLQGTRRQSTEHPYHLSLHIFKVLDVMAEHKVKNLPRVLEHEPLLRVLRGLKGSSEQKPRVLF
;
A
#
# COMPACT_ATOMS: atom_id res chain seq x y z
N MET A 1 2.25 -42.70 -64.26
CA MET A 1 1.22 -43.60 -63.69
C MET A 1 1.12 -43.18 -62.24
N SER A 2 0.40 -42.08 -61.97
CA SER A 2 -1.05 -42.03 -61.72
C SER A 2 -1.42 -42.92 -60.54
N ASP A 3 -1.81 -42.31 -59.42
CA ASP A 3 -3.07 -42.56 -58.74
C ASP A 3 -3.20 -41.63 -57.50
N GLN A 4 -3.97 -40.55 -57.68
CA GLN A 4 -4.96 -40.11 -56.70
C GLN A 4 -6.26 -40.85 -57.08
N PRO A 5 -7.24 -41.13 -56.18
CA PRO A 5 -8.03 -40.02 -55.60
C PRO A 5 -8.90 -40.32 -54.33
N LEU A 6 -9.58 -39.26 -53.84
CA LEU A 6 -10.88 -39.20 -53.11
C LEU A 6 -10.91 -39.86 -51.69
N GLU A 7 -11.62 -39.38 -50.67
CA GLU A 7 -12.79 -38.50 -50.61
C GLU A 7 -13.01 -37.99 -49.17
N GLN A 8 -13.56 -36.79 -49.11
CA GLN A 8 -14.56 -36.24 -48.19
C GLN A 8 -14.96 -37.04 -46.94
N LEU A 9 -15.07 -36.30 -45.81
CA LEU A 9 -16.36 -35.99 -45.19
C LEU A 9 -16.18 -34.88 -44.13
N ASP A 10 -16.71 -33.69 -44.46
CA ASP A 10 -17.29 -32.77 -43.49
C ASP A 10 -18.60 -33.39 -42.95
N PRO A 11 -19.07 -33.06 -41.73
CA PRO A 11 -19.93 -31.88 -41.62
C PRO A 11 -19.80 -31.06 -40.32
N GLN A 12 -19.72 -29.74 -40.50
CA GLN A 12 -20.64 -28.71 -40.02
C GLN A 12 -20.99 -28.57 -38.52
N VAL A 13 -20.73 -27.32 -38.07
CA VAL A 13 -21.58 -26.43 -37.26
C VAL A 13 -21.57 -26.60 -35.75
N SER A 14 -21.00 -25.60 -35.07
CA SER A 14 -21.83 -24.71 -34.25
C SER A 14 -21.15 -23.36 -34.08
N GLU A 15 -21.79 -22.33 -34.64
CA GLU A 15 -21.57 -20.93 -34.31
C GLU A 15 -21.77 -20.75 -32.80
N GLY A 16 -20.67 -20.52 -32.08
CA GLY A 16 -20.68 -20.00 -30.73
C GLY A 16 -20.33 -18.53 -30.79
N GLU A 17 -21.36 -17.70 -30.72
CA GLU A 17 -21.33 -16.24 -30.64
C GLU A 17 -20.17 -15.73 -29.78
N ASN A 18 -19.44 -14.76 -30.34
CA ASN A 18 -18.51 -13.92 -29.62
C ASN A 18 -19.28 -12.68 -29.13
N PRO A 19 -19.65 -12.59 -27.84
CA PRO A 19 -20.03 -11.32 -27.26
C PRO A 19 -18.75 -10.58 -26.87
N ASP A 20 -18.50 -9.57 -27.69
CA ASP A 20 -18.17 -8.22 -27.29
C ASP A 20 -18.06 -7.93 -25.78
N SER A 21 -17.01 -7.16 -25.50
CA SER A 21 -16.89 -6.12 -24.49
C SER A 21 -17.47 -6.30 -23.08
N THR A 22 -16.64 -5.82 -22.14
CA THR A 22 -17.06 -5.27 -20.85
C THR A 22 -17.11 -6.29 -19.71
N ILE A 23 -16.90 -5.79 -18.49
CA ILE A 23 -16.89 -6.52 -17.21
C ILE A 23 -15.51 -7.10 -16.82
N ARG A 24 -14.54 -6.21 -16.60
CA ARG A 24 -13.81 -6.25 -15.32
C ARG A 24 -14.17 -5.02 -14.51
N ILE A 25 -15.17 -5.25 -13.69
CA ILE A 25 -15.81 -4.36 -12.73
C ILE A 25 -14.76 -3.54 -11.99
N ARG A 26 -14.86 -2.22 -12.15
CA ARG A 26 -14.24 -1.21 -11.29
C ARG A 26 -14.67 -1.46 -9.85
N LYS A 27 -13.82 -2.10 -9.05
CA LYS A 27 -13.90 -2.11 -7.58
C LYS A 27 -13.30 -0.83 -6.97
N ARG A 28 -13.60 0.34 -7.55
CA ARG A 28 -13.14 1.64 -7.02
C ARG A 28 -14.23 2.72 -6.94
N ASP A 29 -15.49 2.37 -7.22
CA ASP A 29 -16.61 3.33 -7.18
C ASP A 29 -17.52 3.23 -5.93
N MET A 30 -17.19 2.38 -4.94
CA MET A 30 -18.06 2.19 -3.75
C MET A 30 -17.77 3.09 -2.55
N LEU A 31 -16.78 4.00 -2.60
CA LEU A 31 -16.43 4.86 -1.45
C LEU A 31 -16.88 6.32 -1.58
N HIS A 32 -17.65 6.68 -2.62
CA HIS A 32 -18.13 8.06 -2.79
C HIS A 32 -19.52 8.35 -2.19
N GLY A 33 -20.11 7.42 -1.42
CA GLY A 33 -21.50 7.54 -0.95
C GLY A 33 -21.73 7.96 0.51
N PHE A 34 -20.71 8.01 1.38
CA PHE A 34 -20.97 8.03 2.83
C PHE A 34 -20.68 9.36 3.57
N LEU A 35 -20.18 10.39 2.90
CA LEU A 35 -20.15 11.73 3.49
C LEU A 35 -21.00 12.69 2.67
N GLY A 36 -22.15 13.06 3.23
CA GLY A 36 -22.93 14.21 2.79
C GLY A 36 -22.12 15.48 3.00
N VAL A 37 -21.30 15.83 2.01
CA VAL A 37 -20.61 17.12 1.95
C VAL A 37 -21.47 18.09 1.13
N PRO A 38 -21.83 19.28 1.65
CA PRO A 38 -22.56 20.27 0.89
C PRO A 38 -21.75 20.68 -0.35
N LYS A 39 -22.42 20.66 -1.50
CA LYS A 39 -21.90 21.06 -2.80
C LYS A 39 -21.85 22.60 -2.86
N ALA A 40 -20.75 23.22 -2.45
CA ALA A 40 -20.47 24.62 -2.74
C ALA A 40 -18.95 24.94 -2.76
N THR A 41 -18.45 25.13 -3.98
CA THR A 41 -17.48 26.15 -4.44
C THR A 41 -16.06 26.24 -3.87
N SER A 42 -15.13 26.12 -4.84
CA SER A 42 -13.74 26.59 -4.90
C SER A 42 -12.65 25.68 -4.31
N LYS A 43 -11.98 24.94 -5.21
CA LYS A 43 -10.72 24.23 -4.95
C LYS A 43 -9.69 25.09 -4.20
N GLU A 44 -9.74 26.42 -4.41
CA GLU A 44 -8.86 27.40 -3.79
C GLU A 44 -9.04 27.53 -2.26
N ILE A 45 -10.26 27.39 -1.73
CA ILE A 45 -10.52 27.49 -0.29
C ILE A 45 -10.10 26.19 0.43
N GLN A 46 -10.31 25.03 -0.22
CA GLN A 46 -9.82 23.74 0.28
C GLN A 46 -8.29 23.66 0.28
N HIS A 47 -7.62 24.23 -0.74
CA HIS A 47 -6.16 24.27 -0.78
C HIS A 47 -5.56 25.07 0.37
N LYS A 48 -6.01 26.31 0.60
CA LYS A 48 -5.48 27.13 1.71
C LYS A 48 -5.68 26.51 3.10
N ALA A 49 -6.84 25.90 3.32
CA ALA A 49 -7.11 25.21 4.59
C ALA A 49 -6.22 23.96 4.77
N SER A 50 -5.94 23.23 3.68
CA SER A 50 -5.07 22.06 3.69
C SER A 50 -3.59 22.44 3.88
N ASP A 51 -3.17 23.60 3.37
CA ASP A 51 -1.81 24.11 3.53
C ASP A 51 -1.53 24.47 5.00
N GLN A 52 -2.45 25.19 5.64
CA GLN A 52 -2.30 25.63 7.03
C GLN A 52 -2.34 24.45 8.01
N SER A 53 -3.23 23.46 7.79
CA SER A 53 -3.28 22.25 8.63
C SER A 53 -2.01 21.42 8.47
N LEU A 54 -1.49 21.30 7.25
CA LEU A 54 -0.23 20.60 6.99
C LEU A 54 0.97 21.30 7.62
N ASP A 55 1.06 22.63 7.52
CA ASP A 55 2.16 23.38 8.12
C ASP A 55 2.15 23.27 9.64
N THR A 56 0.95 23.27 10.24
CA THR A 56 0.78 23.02 11.68
C THR A 56 1.23 21.61 12.04
N PHE A 57 0.75 20.60 11.32
CA PHE A 57 1.14 19.20 11.53
C PHE A 57 2.65 18.97 11.38
N VAL A 58 3.29 19.54 10.36
CA VAL A 58 4.73 19.40 10.11
C VAL A 58 5.55 20.09 11.19
N SER A 59 5.06 21.20 11.74
CA SER A 59 5.75 21.95 12.80
C SER A 59 5.59 21.28 14.16
N ASP A 60 4.54 20.48 14.35
CA ASP A 60 4.32 19.78 15.61
C ASP A 60 5.31 18.62 15.79
N THR A 61 5.85 18.53 17.00
CA THR A 61 6.80 17.50 17.41
C THR A 61 6.11 16.31 18.06
N ILE A 62 4.89 16.49 18.56
CA ILE A 62 4.09 15.43 19.18
C ILE A 62 2.81 15.34 18.39
N LYS A 63 2.63 14.24 17.68
CA LYS A 63 1.47 14.00 16.85
C LYS A 63 0.65 12.89 17.46
N ASP A 64 -0.62 13.13 17.69
CA ASP A 64 -1.52 12.08 18.17
C ASP A 64 -2.09 11.25 17.01
N SER A 65 -2.76 10.16 17.35
CA SER A 65 -3.33 9.23 16.36
C SER A 65 -4.46 9.83 15.54
N VAL A 66 -5.20 10.80 16.09
CA VAL A 66 -6.31 11.49 15.43
C VAL A 66 -5.76 12.47 14.41
N GLU A 67 -4.79 13.29 14.80
CA GLU A 67 -4.10 14.24 13.91
C GLU A 67 -3.44 13.54 12.72
N ILE A 68 -2.76 12.41 12.98
CA ILE A 68 -2.15 11.60 11.92
C ILE A 68 -3.23 11.08 10.95
N ALA A 69 -4.36 10.59 11.46
CA ALA A 69 -5.43 10.07 10.62
C ALA A 69 -6.07 11.18 9.78
N GLU A 70 -6.33 12.35 10.37
CA GLU A 70 -6.91 13.50 9.69
C GLU A 70 -6.01 14.00 8.57
N ILE A 71 -4.72 14.21 8.83
CA ILE A 71 -3.81 14.73 7.81
C ILE A 71 -3.59 13.73 6.68
N VAL A 72 -3.57 12.43 6.98
CA VAL A 72 -3.43 11.37 5.98
C VAL A 72 -4.67 11.28 5.10
N ALA A 73 -5.87 11.53 5.65
CA ALA A 73 -7.11 11.58 4.88
C ALA A 73 -7.11 12.70 3.82
N LEU A 74 -6.28 13.74 3.99
CA LEU A 74 -6.08 14.76 2.96
C LEU A 74 -5.20 14.28 1.80
N GLY A 75 -4.43 13.20 1.97
CA GLY A 75 -3.47 12.68 0.99
C GLY A 75 -3.94 12.69 -0.46
N PRO A 76 -5.14 12.17 -0.79
CA PRO A 76 -5.67 12.19 -2.16
C PRO A 76 -5.92 13.59 -2.74
N VAL A 77 -6.24 14.59 -1.92
CA VAL A 77 -6.60 15.93 -2.41
C VAL A 77 -5.42 16.91 -2.37
N LEU A 78 -4.30 16.53 -1.77
CA LEU A 78 -3.09 17.34 -1.72
C LEU A 78 -2.46 17.50 -3.10
N GLN A 79 -1.86 18.67 -3.35
CA GLN A 79 -0.98 18.83 -4.51
C GLN A 79 0.32 18.07 -4.29
N LYS A 80 1.02 17.75 -5.39
CA LYS A 80 2.25 16.94 -5.39
C LYS A 80 3.30 17.43 -4.38
N GLU A 81 3.49 18.73 -4.25
CA GLU A 81 4.48 19.33 -3.34
C GLU A 81 4.09 19.13 -1.87
N LEU A 82 2.83 19.40 -1.53
CA LEU A 82 2.27 19.22 -0.19
C LEU A 82 2.23 17.75 0.21
N TYR A 83 1.83 16.88 -0.72
CA TYR A 83 1.87 15.43 -0.54
C TYR A 83 3.31 14.98 -0.21
N ARG A 84 4.31 15.45 -0.98
CA ARG A 84 5.72 15.11 -0.74
C ARG A 84 6.18 15.61 0.63
N LYS A 85 5.79 16.84 1.02
CA LYS A 85 6.10 17.41 2.33
C LYS A 85 5.51 16.57 3.46
N LEU A 86 4.22 16.24 3.39
CA LEU A 86 3.53 15.38 4.36
C LEU A 86 4.23 14.02 4.49
N ARG A 87 4.46 13.36 3.36
CA ARG A 87 5.12 12.05 3.33
C ARG A 87 6.51 12.11 3.94
N SER A 88 7.30 13.12 3.59
CA SER A 88 8.65 13.30 4.15
C SER A 88 8.62 13.53 5.66
N SER A 89 7.63 14.28 6.17
CA SER A 89 7.43 14.44 7.61
C SER A 89 7.10 13.11 8.28
N LEU A 90 6.11 12.36 7.78
CA LEU A 90 5.73 11.06 8.34
C LEU A 90 6.88 10.04 8.31
N VAL A 91 7.64 10.02 7.21
CA VAL A 91 8.84 9.18 7.10
C VAL A 91 9.86 9.54 8.17
N LYS A 92 10.13 10.84 8.34
CA LYS A 92 11.09 11.32 9.35
C LYS A 92 10.62 10.95 10.76
N ASP A 93 9.37 11.25 11.10
CA ASP A 93 8.82 11.00 12.44
C ASP A 93 8.84 9.49 12.75
N PHE A 94 8.49 8.65 11.77
CA PHE A 94 8.55 7.19 11.92
C PHE A 94 9.98 6.66 12.05
N ASP A 95 10.94 7.23 11.32
CA ASP A 95 12.35 6.82 11.38
C ASP A 95 13.04 7.30 12.67
N GLU A 96 12.61 8.43 13.26
CA GLU A 96 13.14 8.97 14.51
C GLU A 96 12.48 8.39 15.77
N ALA A 97 11.29 7.77 15.66
CA ALA A 97 10.55 7.21 16.80
C ALA A 97 11.38 6.20 17.61
N ARG A 98 11.38 6.26 18.95
CA ARG A 98 12.19 5.29 19.73
C ARG A 98 11.58 3.89 19.80
N ILE A 99 10.25 3.84 19.82
CA ILE A 99 9.44 2.62 19.82
C ILE A 99 8.65 2.55 18.51
N LEU A 100 8.12 1.37 18.18
CA LEU A 100 7.20 1.26 17.04
C LEU A 100 5.93 2.06 17.34
N ASP A 101 5.72 3.13 16.58
CA ASP A 101 4.47 3.89 16.58
C ASP A 101 3.54 3.34 15.49
N PHE A 102 2.42 2.77 15.91
CA PHE A 102 1.44 2.18 15.01
C PHE A 102 0.66 3.22 14.20
N SER A 103 0.41 4.40 14.76
CA SER A 103 -0.29 5.47 14.08
C SER A 103 0.56 6.04 12.96
N LEU A 104 1.86 6.25 13.20
CA LEU A 104 2.81 6.66 12.15
C LEU A 104 3.00 5.56 11.10
N LEU A 105 3.11 4.29 11.49
CA LEU A 105 3.19 3.16 10.55
C LEU A 105 1.98 3.10 9.62
N GLN A 106 0.78 3.14 10.21
CA GLN A 106 -0.46 3.08 9.46
C GLN A 106 -0.62 4.31 8.56
N GLY A 107 -0.37 5.50 9.09
CA GLY A 107 -0.48 6.75 8.34
C GLY A 107 0.46 6.80 7.13
N LEU A 108 1.71 6.39 7.29
CA LEU A 108 2.68 6.34 6.20
C LEU A 108 2.23 5.39 5.08
N VAL A 109 1.77 4.19 5.45
CA VAL A 109 1.38 3.17 4.46
C VAL A 109 0.07 3.53 3.78
N GLU A 110 -0.90 4.06 4.52
CA GLU A 110 -2.16 4.53 3.97
C GLU A 110 -1.94 5.69 3.00
N LEU A 111 -1.02 6.61 3.34
CA LEU A 111 -0.64 7.69 2.44
C LEU A 111 -0.10 7.12 1.12
N VAL A 112 0.77 6.09 1.16
CA VAL A 112 1.27 5.43 -0.06
C VAL A 112 0.16 4.74 -0.85
N LEU A 113 -0.77 4.06 -0.17
CA LEU A 113 -1.87 3.31 -0.80
C LEU A 113 -2.89 4.21 -1.50
N THR A 114 -3.11 5.41 -0.97
CA THR A 114 -4.13 6.35 -1.45
C THR A 114 -3.60 7.36 -2.48
N THR A 115 -2.33 7.24 -2.87
CA THR A 115 -1.66 8.23 -3.72
C THR A 115 -2.00 8.09 -5.21
N PHE A 116 -2.04 9.23 -5.90
CA PHE A 116 -2.08 9.29 -7.37
C PHE A 116 -0.73 8.87 -7.99
N TYR A 117 -0.80 8.11 -9.09
CA TYR A 117 0.34 7.44 -9.73
C TYR A 117 1.57 8.32 -10.04
N ASP A 118 1.40 9.63 -10.17
CA ASP A 118 2.43 10.59 -10.55
C ASP A 118 3.13 11.28 -9.35
N PHE A 119 2.69 11.02 -8.12
CA PHE A 119 3.25 11.65 -6.92
C PHE A 119 4.32 10.80 -6.24
N LEU A 120 4.24 9.47 -6.40
CA LEU A 120 5.24 8.50 -5.93
C LEU A 120 6.29 8.23 -7.00
N VAL A 121 7.57 8.52 -6.70
CA VAL A 121 8.69 8.15 -7.57
C VAL A 121 9.23 6.78 -7.13
N SER A 122 9.82 6.00 -8.04
CA SER A 122 10.39 4.68 -7.75
C SER A 122 11.32 4.68 -6.53
N ASP A 123 12.15 5.72 -6.36
CA ASP A 123 13.03 5.87 -5.20
C ASP A 123 12.27 5.95 -3.87
N ASP A 124 11.12 6.61 -3.86
CA ASP A 124 10.30 6.74 -2.66
C ASP A 124 9.73 5.38 -2.25
N LEU A 125 9.25 4.64 -3.25
CA LEU A 125 8.73 3.29 -3.06
C LEU A 125 9.82 2.28 -2.71
N ILE A 126 11.10 2.54 -2.99
CA ILE A 126 12.22 1.70 -2.53
C ILE A 126 12.62 2.08 -1.09
N LYS A 127 12.63 3.37 -0.75
CA LYS A 127 13.03 3.85 0.58
C LYS A 127 12.08 3.42 1.69
N ILE A 128 10.77 3.50 1.46
CA ILE A 128 9.75 3.21 2.49
C ILE A 128 9.84 1.74 2.98
N PRO A 129 9.82 0.71 2.11
CA PRO A 129 10.02 -0.69 2.53
C PRO A 129 11.36 -0.93 3.25
N SER A 130 12.42 -0.23 2.86
CA SER A 130 13.73 -0.33 3.50
C SER A 130 13.71 0.17 4.95
N ILE A 131 13.04 1.30 5.20
CA ILE A 131 12.83 1.84 6.55
C ILE A 131 11.99 0.88 7.40
N LEU A 132 10.87 0.41 6.85
CA LEU A 132 10.00 -0.57 7.53
C LEU A 132 10.75 -1.86 7.88
N ARG A 133 11.63 -2.34 6.99
CA ARG A 133 12.48 -3.50 7.25
C ARG A 133 13.50 -3.24 8.35
N THR A 134 14.16 -2.09 8.32
CA THR A 134 15.14 -1.71 9.35
C THR A 134 14.48 -1.72 10.73
N ARG A 135 13.26 -1.17 10.82
CA ARG A 135 12.41 -1.26 12.01
C ARG A 135 12.03 -2.69 12.38
N LEU A 136 11.66 -3.52 11.41
CA LEU A 136 11.30 -4.92 11.63
C LEU A 136 12.47 -5.74 12.21
N GLN A 137 13.71 -5.44 11.82
CA GLN A 137 14.90 -6.07 12.38
C GLN A 137 15.19 -5.58 13.81
N GLY A 138 15.01 -4.27 14.07
CA GLY A 138 15.30 -3.66 15.37
C GLY A 138 14.25 -3.91 16.47
N THR A 139 12.97 -4.10 16.10
CA THR A 139 11.85 -4.16 17.06
C THR A 139 11.52 -5.57 17.55
N ARG A 140 12.22 -6.62 17.10
CA ARG A 140 11.99 -8.03 17.50
C ARG A 140 12.02 -8.29 19.01
N ARG A 141 12.70 -7.44 19.78
CA ARG A 141 12.79 -7.57 21.25
C ARG A 141 11.69 -6.81 22.01
N GLN A 142 10.93 -5.96 21.32
CA GLN A 142 9.96 -5.06 21.96
C GLN A 142 8.58 -5.71 22.14
N SER A 143 8.14 -6.52 21.18
CA SER A 143 6.85 -7.23 21.22
C SER A 143 6.82 -8.33 20.16
N THR A 144 6.03 -9.37 20.39
CA THR A 144 5.76 -10.44 19.42
C THR A 144 4.77 -10.02 18.32
N GLU A 145 3.98 -8.95 18.55
CA GLU A 145 3.01 -8.43 17.59
C GLU A 145 3.64 -7.43 16.59
N HIS A 146 4.69 -6.72 17.00
CA HIS A 146 5.37 -5.73 16.14
C HIS A 146 5.85 -6.33 14.81
N PRO A 147 6.49 -7.53 14.79
CA PRO A 147 6.89 -8.16 13.54
C PRO A 147 5.72 -8.49 12.61
N TYR A 148 4.56 -8.84 13.17
CA TYR A 148 3.36 -9.14 12.38
C TYR A 148 2.84 -7.88 11.67
N HIS A 149 2.62 -6.79 12.42
CA HIS A 149 2.12 -5.54 11.86
C HIS A 149 3.08 -4.94 10.84
N LEU A 150 4.39 -4.93 11.12
CA LEU A 150 5.39 -4.45 10.16
C LEU A 150 5.42 -5.31 8.91
N SER A 151 5.36 -6.64 9.04
CA SER A 151 5.34 -7.53 7.87
C SER A 151 4.11 -7.27 6.99
N LEU A 152 2.92 -7.16 7.59
CA LEU A 152 1.68 -6.86 6.89
C LEU A 152 1.78 -5.54 6.10
N HIS A 153 2.29 -4.49 6.72
CA HIS A 153 2.43 -3.19 6.07
C HIS A 153 3.49 -3.19 4.97
N ILE A 154 4.59 -3.95 5.13
CA ILE A 154 5.55 -4.13 4.04
C ILE A 154 4.91 -4.81 2.84
N PHE A 155 4.08 -5.84 3.04
CA PHE A 155 3.36 -6.49 1.92
C PHE A 155 2.43 -5.51 1.19
N LYS A 156 1.68 -4.70 1.93
CA LYS A 156 0.81 -3.67 1.31
C LYS A 156 1.60 -2.72 0.42
N VAL A 157 2.78 -2.25 0.85
CA VAL A 157 3.62 -1.38 0.03
C VAL A 157 4.18 -2.12 -1.18
N LEU A 158 4.60 -3.38 -1.03
CA LEU A 158 5.07 -4.21 -2.16
C LEU A 158 3.97 -4.43 -3.22
N ASP A 159 2.71 -4.59 -2.80
CA ASP A 159 1.58 -4.69 -3.72
C ASP A 159 1.41 -3.41 -4.54
N VAL A 160 1.54 -2.23 -3.91
CA VAL A 160 1.56 -0.93 -4.61
C VAL A 160 2.72 -0.87 -5.60
N MET A 161 3.92 -1.32 -5.22
CA MET A 161 5.07 -1.33 -6.14
C MET A 161 4.84 -2.22 -7.36
N ALA A 162 4.17 -3.35 -7.17
CA ALA A 162 3.79 -4.25 -8.25
C ALA A 162 2.75 -3.60 -9.19
N GLU A 163 1.73 -2.95 -8.64
CA GLU A 163 0.72 -2.20 -9.42
C GLU A 163 1.37 -1.06 -10.23
N HIS A 164 2.34 -0.35 -9.63
CA HIS A 164 3.11 0.72 -10.26
C HIS A 164 4.24 0.23 -11.18
N LYS A 165 4.42 -1.09 -11.33
CA LYS A 165 5.45 -1.72 -12.18
C LYS A 165 6.87 -1.20 -11.89
N VAL A 166 7.18 -0.94 -10.62
CA VAL A 166 8.50 -0.45 -10.22
C VAL A 166 9.57 -1.49 -10.62
N LYS A 167 10.45 -1.10 -11.54
CA LYS A 167 11.61 -1.89 -11.96
C LYS A 167 12.78 -1.52 -11.04
N ASN A 168 13.66 -2.48 -10.72
CA ASN A 168 14.87 -2.32 -9.90
C ASN A 168 14.71 -2.53 -8.39
N LEU A 169 13.71 -3.26 -7.93
CA LEU A 169 13.74 -3.76 -6.55
C LEU A 169 14.88 -4.80 -6.42
N PRO A 170 15.90 -4.60 -5.56
CA PRO A 170 16.97 -5.58 -5.40
C PRO A 170 16.39 -6.84 -4.73
N ARG A 171 16.03 -7.81 -5.57
CA ARG A 171 15.27 -9.02 -5.18
C ARG A 171 15.92 -9.77 -4.01
N VAL A 172 17.25 -9.74 -3.95
CA VAL A 172 18.05 -10.40 -2.91
C VAL A 172 18.04 -9.62 -1.58
N LEU A 173 18.07 -8.29 -1.61
CA LEU A 173 18.04 -7.47 -0.39
C LEU A 173 16.63 -7.38 0.21
N GLU A 174 15.61 -7.53 -0.63
CA GLU A 174 14.23 -7.20 -0.24
C GLU A 174 13.41 -8.42 0.20
N HIS A 175 13.56 -9.55 -0.50
CA HIS A 175 12.75 -10.74 -0.21
C HIS A 175 13.32 -11.64 0.88
N GLU A 176 14.64 -11.78 1.01
CA GLU A 176 15.25 -12.71 1.97
C GLU A 176 14.94 -12.35 3.44
N PRO A 177 15.05 -11.08 3.87
CA PRO A 177 14.72 -10.71 5.24
C PRO A 177 13.24 -10.90 5.58
N LEU A 178 12.36 -10.65 4.60
CA LEU A 178 10.91 -10.86 4.76
C LEU A 178 10.56 -12.34 4.84
N LEU A 179 11.15 -13.18 4.00
CA LEU A 179 11.00 -14.63 4.06
C LEU A 179 11.51 -15.18 5.40
N ARG A 180 12.59 -14.62 5.94
CA ARG A 180 13.12 -15.00 7.26
C ARG A 180 12.14 -14.67 8.39
N VAL A 181 11.51 -13.50 8.33
CA VAL A 181 10.47 -13.10 9.31
C VAL A 181 9.24 -13.99 9.18
N LEU A 182 8.73 -14.20 7.97
CA LEU A 182 7.59 -15.09 7.72
C LEU A 182 7.85 -16.52 8.19
N ARG A 183 9.05 -17.07 7.97
CA ARG A 183 9.44 -18.39 8.51
C ARG A 183 9.45 -18.39 10.03
N GLY A 184 9.92 -17.32 10.66
CA GLY A 184 9.87 -17.16 12.12
C GLY A 184 8.43 -17.16 12.64
N LEU A 185 7.52 -16.44 11.98
CA LEU A 185 6.10 -16.40 12.33
C LEU A 185 5.40 -17.75 12.09
N LYS A 186 5.80 -18.48 11.03
CA LYS A 186 5.32 -19.84 10.77
C LYS A 186 5.78 -20.84 11.84
N GLY A 187 6.96 -20.64 12.42
CA GLY A 187 7.51 -21.49 13.48
C GLY A 187 6.94 -21.24 14.88
N SER A 188 6.23 -20.12 15.10
CA SER A 188 5.65 -19.76 16.40
C SER A 188 4.24 -20.32 16.66
N SER A 189 3.68 -21.13 15.74
CA SER A 189 2.35 -21.75 15.91
C SER A 189 2.35 -23.03 16.77
N GLU A 190 3.43 -23.32 17.50
CA GLU A 190 3.58 -24.51 18.35
C GLU A 190 4.04 -24.10 19.77
N GLN A 191 3.30 -23.21 20.42
CA GLN A 191 3.26 -23.18 21.89
C GLN A 191 1.90 -23.71 22.33
N LYS A 192 1.80 -25.04 22.30
CA LYS A 192 0.79 -25.81 23.01
C LYS A 192 0.77 -25.32 24.47
N PRO A 193 -0.36 -24.88 25.04
CA PRO A 193 -0.41 -24.60 26.46
C PRO A 193 -0.05 -25.88 27.20
N ARG A 194 1.03 -25.87 27.97
CA ARG A 194 1.24 -26.85 29.04
C ARG A 194 0.14 -26.59 30.06
N VAL A 195 -0.97 -27.30 29.90
CA VAL A 195 -1.93 -27.48 30.98
C VAL A 195 -1.22 -28.34 32.02
N LEU A 196 -0.69 -27.69 33.04
CA LEU A 196 -0.33 -28.35 34.29
C LEU A 196 -1.62 -28.44 35.12
N PHE A 197 -2.26 -29.60 35.12
CA PHE A 197 -2.97 -30.18 36.26
C PHE A 197 -2.94 -31.70 36.12
#